data_AF-A0A271J8Y2-F1
#
_entry.id   AF-A0A271J8Y2-F1
#
_cell.length_a   1.000
_cell.length_b   1.000
_cell.length_c   1.000
_cell.angle_alpha   90.00
_cell.angle_beta   90.00
_cell.angle_gamma   90.00
#
_symmetry.space_group_name_H-M   'P 1'
#
loop_
_entity.id
_entity.type
_entity.pdbx_description
1 polymer ?
#
loop_
_entity_poly.entity_id
_entity_poly.type
_entity_poly.pdbx_seq_one_letter_code
_entity_poly.pdbx_strand_id
1 'polypeptide(L)'
;MTDAALDATAEALTRRALAEVPADRPRGAADLAPLPAPLVTLLQARLGAAVDAAAPGSSAWLDAEAIREATEVWKETARAAVHIPADVWPEAVREAAGLALAHLIRPADTLAAVAFAGGRASLPIQIALDRVRAFGPYPYLPQIAARYADRKDLGAIDRVSLEQLFRRIDRRMVSTFGPDDWTTLLGPLFALVGPVGSPAGSVPTSLLRPLFEAKGVDALAAELDGIDAITSADLHALLARTLVPTDDGARGRQVATHPPHLTAPPVPPIAEGVRPPTIGSKYLAPEFDAVDESEVLGPPVPAGSHDAPATDAPGRTDDHRQEPLSQADAMEEVRDAVAEPLAEPDEAPGSNPLITPEAVAPPVTPPASASFIFPEEEPDESPEAAEPVAARPPAPLPDLPPATASPTERSEPESPSPEAPSAQPLDDDNDDEPLWKHLVRERADDTPLPPTPASDDEEPLWKRFAQSDLAAKLPSPPPLSAPVGETGESPALDTLETRVLGDGARERRDTFVTELFDGSPSAYHRTLDRIDRSANYTEATGIISSDILRAHSVNPYTESMVAFIDAVQDHFDRR
;
A
#
# COMPACT_ATOMS: atom_id res chain seq x y z
N MET A 1 -22.03 2.48 -13.09
CA MET A 1 -21.63 1.45 -14.08
C MET A 1 -20.25 0.87 -13.80
N THR A 2 -19.32 1.65 -13.22
CA THR A 2 -17.98 1.19 -12.83
C THR A 2 -17.99 0.01 -11.86
N ASP A 3 -18.86 0.03 -10.85
CA ASP A 3 -18.92 -1.05 -9.85
C ASP A 3 -19.42 -2.36 -10.47
N ALA A 4 -20.40 -2.32 -11.39
CA ALA A 4 -20.90 -3.51 -12.06
C ALA A 4 -19.82 -4.23 -12.90
N ALA A 5 -18.95 -3.48 -13.58
CA ALA A 5 -17.85 -4.08 -14.35
C ALA A 5 -16.77 -4.67 -13.44
N LEU A 6 -16.50 -4.00 -12.31
CA LEU A 6 -15.58 -4.48 -11.29
C LEU A 6 -16.11 -5.79 -10.69
N ASP A 7 -17.38 -5.83 -10.27
CA ASP A 7 -18.03 -7.00 -9.67
C ASP A 7 -18.07 -8.17 -10.65
N ALA A 8 -18.45 -7.93 -11.91
CA ALA A 8 -18.47 -8.97 -12.93
C ALA A 8 -17.07 -9.57 -13.20
N THR A 9 -16.04 -8.72 -13.20
CA THR A 9 -14.65 -9.16 -13.38
C THR A 9 -14.14 -9.91 -12.15
N ALA A 10 -14.44 -9.43 -10.95
CA ALA A 10 -14.10 -10.11 -9.70
C ALA A 10 -14.77 -11.49 -9.59
N GLU A 11 -16.02 -11.62 -10.00
CA GLU A 11 -16.72 -12.91 -10.03
C GLU A 11 -16.11 -13.86 -11.09
N ALA A 12 -15.68 -13.35 -12.25
CA ALA A 12 -14.96 -14.14 -13.24
C ALA A 12 -13.60 -14.65 -12.71
N LEU A 13 -12.85 -13.79 -12.01
CA LEU A 13 -11.61 -14.16 -11.33
C LEU A 13 -11.85 -15.21 -10.23
N THR A 14 -12.90 -15.03 -9.44
CA THR A 14 -13.29 -15.97 -8.37
C THR A 14 -13.59 -17.35 -8.94
N ARG A 15 -14.43 -17.44 -9.98
CA ARG A 15 -14.74 -18.72 -10.64
C ARG A 15 -13.51 -19.40 -11.20
N ARG A 16 -12.60 -18.64 -11.81
CA ARG A 16 -11.32 -19.18 -12.32
C ARG A 16 -10.45 -19.72 -11.19
N ALA A 17 -10.24 -18.92 -10.13
CA ALA A 17 -9.42 -19.32 -8.99
C ALA A 17 -9.97 -20.57 -8.29
N LEU A 18 -11.29 -20.69 -8.14
CA LEU A 18 -11.93 -21.88 -7.58
C LEU A 18 -11.88 -23.11 -8.51
N ALA A 19 -11.78 -22.91 -9.82
CA ALA A 19 -11.55 -24.00 -10.76
C ALA A 19 -10.10 -24.52 -10.70
N GLU A 20 -9.13 -23.61 -10.50
CA GLU A 20 -7.71 -23.96 -10.34
C GLU A 20 -7.41 -24.58 -8.96
N VAL A 21 -8.03 -24.05 -7.90
CA VAL A 21 -7.88 -24.51 -6.50
C VAL A 21 -9.27 -24.69 -5.87
N PRO A 22 -9.85 -25.91 -5.93
CA PRO A 22 -11.19 -26.19 -5.41
C PRO A 22 -11.35 -26.03 -3.89
N ALA A 23 -12.58 -26.02 -3.39
CA ALA A 23 -12.92 -25.93 -1.97
C ALA A 23 -13.05 -27.31 -1.27
N ASP A 24 -12.33 -28.33 -1.75
CA ASP A 24 -12.48 -29.73 -1.30
C ASP A 24 -11.76 -30.05 0.02
N ARG A 25 -10.78 -29.23 0.42
CA ARG A 25 -10.02 -29.39 1.67
C ARG A 25 -9.50 -28.05 2.19
N PRO A 26 -9.08 -27.97 3.48
CA PRO A 26 -8.39 -26.79 4.00
C PRO A 26 -7.14 -26.44 3.17
N ARG A 27 -6.89 -25.15 2.99
CA ARG A 27 -5.83 -24.61 2.12
C ARG A 27 -4.76 -23.88 2.92
N GLY A 28 -3.53 -24.37 2.87
CA GLY A 28 -2.36 -23.71 3.46
C GLY A 28 -1.61 -22.81 2.47
N ALA A 29 -0.55 -22.14 2.92
CA ALA A 29 0.23 -21.21 2.09
C ALA A 29 0.81 -21.85 0.82
N ALA A 30 1.22 -23.12 0.87
CA ALA A 30 1.76 -23.85 -0.28
C ALA A 30 0.69 -24.14 -1.36
N ASP A 31 -0.58 -24.27 -0.96
CA ASP A 31 -1.68 -24.53 -1.90
C ASP A 31 -2.03 -23.30 -2.74
N LEU A 32 -1.53 -22.11 -2.37
CA LEU A 32 -1.82 -20.85 -3.04
C LEU A 32 -0.95 -20.62 -4.29
N ALA A 33 0.17 -21.35 -4.44
CA ALA A 33 1.15 -21.15 -5.51
C ALA A 33 0.58 -21.14 -6.95
N PRO A 34 -0.49 -21.90 -7.29
CA PRO A 34 -1.09 -21.85 -8.63
C PRO A 34 -1.84 -20.55 -8.95
N LEU A 35 -2.26 -19.79 -7.93
CA LEU A 35 -3.09 -18.61 -8.10
C LEU A 35 -2.29 -17.39 -8.58
N PRO A 36 -2.93 -16.40 -9.23
CA PRO A 36 -2.29 -15.13 -9.55
C PRO A 36 -1.68 -14.44 -8.33
N ALA A 37 -0.47 -13.90 -8.49
CA ALA A 37 0.30 -13.30 -7.39
C ALA A 37 -0.48 -12.29 -6.52
N PRO A 38 -1.32 -11.38 -7.06
CA PRO A 38 -2.12 -10.49 -6.23
C PRO A 38 -3.07 -11.22 -5.26
N LEU A 39 -3.67 -12.34 -5.69
CA LEU A 39 -4.54 -13.15 -4.83
C LEU A 39 -3.73 -13.88 -3.76
N VAL A 40 -2.58 -14.44 -4.15
CA VAL A 40 -1.66 -15.12 -3.23
C VAL A 40 -1.26 -14.20 -2.10
N THR A 41 -0.83 -12.98 -2.41
CA THR A 41 -0.42 -11.98 -1.41
C THR A 41 -1.55 -11.68 -0.42
N LEU A 42 -2.79 -11.48 -0.88
CA LEU A 42 -3.92 -11.17 0.00
C LEU A 42 -4.36 -12.37 0.85
N LEU A 43 -4.38 -13.57 0.28
CA LEU A 43 -4.71 -14.79 1.02
C LEU A 43 -3.63 -15.12 2.06
N GLN A 44 -2.35 -14.89 1.75
CA GLN A 44 -1.25 -14.99 2.71
C GLN A 44 -1.36 -13.94 3.82
N ALA A 45 -1.71 -12.70 3.48
CA ALA A 45 -1.94 -11.65 4.48
C ALA A 45 -3.10 -12.02 5.42
N ARG A 46 -4.18 -12.64 4.89
CA ARG A 46 -5.27 -13.16 5.71
C ARG A 46 -4.83 -14.28 6.64
N LEU A 47 -4.03 -15.23 6.16
CA LEU A 47 -3.44 -16.29 7.00
C LEU A 47 -2.55 -15.68 8.11
N GLY A 48 -1.72 -14.69 7.77
CA GLY A 48 -0.90 -13.96 8.73
C GLY A 48 -1.75 -13.25 9.79
N ALA A 49 -2.81 -12.54 9.38
CA ALA A 49 -3.73 -11.88 10.29
C ALA A 49 -4.46 -12.86 11.22
N ALA A 50 -4.81 -14.06 10.73
CA ALA A 50 -5.39 -15.11 11.56
C ALA A 50 -4.40 -15.63 12.62
N VAL A 51 -3.13 -15.79 12.24
CA VAL A 51 -2.06 -16.13 13.20
C VAL A 51 -1.86 -15.03 14.22
N ASP A 52 -1.78 -13.76 13.81
CA ASP A 52 -1.60 -12.63 14.72
C ASP A 52 -2.79 -12.48 15.69
N ALA A 53 -4.02 -12.72 15.23
CA ALA A 53 -5.22 -12.69 16.07
C ALA A 53 -5.27 -13.83 17.10
N ALA A 54 -4.65 -14.98 16.80
CA ALA A 54 -4.58 -16.13 17.69
C ALA A 54 -3.33 -16.11 18.60
N ALA A 55 -2.43 -15.14 18.43
CA ALA A 55 -1.20 -15.05 19.20
C ALA A 55 -1.48 -14.87 20.70
N PRO A 56 -0.68 -15.51 21.59
CA PRO A 56 -0.81 -15.30 23.03
C PRO A 56 -0.69 -13.81 23.39
N GLY A 57 -1.66 -13.30 24.15
CA GLY A 57 -1.62 -11.93 24.64
C GLY A 57 -0.60 -11.74 25.77
N SER A 58 -0.12 -10.51 25.94
CA SER A 58 0.70 -10.13 27.10
C SER A 58 -0.10 -10.25 28.40
N SER A 59 0.47 -10.85 29.44
CA SER A 59 -0.12 -10.93 30.77
C SER A 59 0.78 -10.22 31.79
N ALA A 60 0.19 -9.49 32.74
CA ALA A 60 0.94 -8.84 33.82
C ALA A 60 1.65 -9.84 34.75
N TRP A 61 1.28 -11.11 34.69
CA TRP A 61 1.87 -12.20 35.49
C TRP A 61 3.12 -12.81 34.85
N LEU A 62 3.41 -12.47 33.60
CA LEU A 62 4.46 -13.06 32.80
C LEU A 62 5.43 -11.98 32.34
N ASP A 63 6.70 -12.34 32.22
CA ASP A 63 7.72 -11.42 31.71
C ASP A 63 7.44 -11.06 30.24
N ALA A 64 7.35 -9.76 29.95
CA ALA A 64 6.93 -9.27 28.65
C ALA A 64 7.93 -9.61 27.53
N GLU A 65 9.22 -9.66 27.86
CA GLU A 65 10.29 -10.02 26.91
C GLU A 65 10.21 -11.50 26.55
N ALA A 66 10.11 -12.36 27.57
CA ALA A 66 9.99 -13.80 27.40
C ALA A 66 8.70 -14.17 26.65
N ILE A 67 7.57 -13.50 26.92
CA ILE A 67 6.34 -13.70 26.14
C ILE A 67 6.56 -13.29 24.69
N ARG A 68 7.21 -12.15 24.43
CA ARG A 68 7.42 -11.69 23.06
C ARG A 68 8.28 -12.65 22.26
N GLU A 69 9.39 -13.14 22.83
CA GLU A 69 10.23 -14.14 22.19
C GLU A 69 9.47 -15.44 21.92
N ALA A 70 8.76 -15.97 22.94
CA ALA A 70 7.93 -17.16 22.79
C ALA A 70 6.80 -16.98 21.75
N THR A 71 6.24 -15.77 21.67
CA THR A 71 5.20 -15.41 20.70
C THR A 71 5.75 -15.41 19.29
N GLU A 72 6.95 -14.88 19.04
CA GLU A 72 7.56 -14.91 17.71
C GLU A 72 7.86 -16.34 17.25
N VAL A 73 8.40 -17.20 18.13
CA VAL A 73 8.61 -18.64 17.84
C VAL A 73 7.27 -19.34 17.56
N TRP A 74 6.25 -19.04 18.36
CA TRP A 74 4.91 -19.56 18.15
C TRP A 74 4.33 -19.10 16.80
N LYS A 75 4.47 -17.82 16.44
CA LYS A 75 3.98 -17.25 15.18
C LYS A 75 4.66 -17.89 13.98
N GLU A 76 5.97 -18.12 14.03
CA GLU A 76 6.70 -18.82 12.97
C GLU A 76 6.13 -20.23 12.75
N THR A 77 5.94 -20.98 13.85
CA THR A 77 5.36 -22.33 13.80
C THR A 77 3.91 -22.30 13.30
N ALA A 78 3.11 -21.35 13.78
CA ALA A 78 1.72 -21.18 13.40
C ALA A 78 1.56 -20.78 11.92
N ARG A 79 2.43 -19.92 11.37
CA ARG A 79 2.45 -19.57 9.93
C ARG A 79 2.69 -20.78 9.04
N ALA A 80 3.44 -21.78 9.50
CA ALA A 80 3.65 -23.03 8.76
C ALA A 80 2.44 -23.98 8.83
N ALA A 81 1.62 -23.89 9.88
CA ALA A 81 0.49 -24.79 10.14
C ALA A 81 -0.89 -24.20 9.78
N VAL A 82 -1.00 -22.87 9.63
CA VAL A 82 -2.26 -22.19 9.40
C VAL A 82 -2.87 -22.54 8.04
N HIS A 83 -4.18 -22.75 8.03
CA HIS A 83 -4.95 -23.04 6.83
C HIS A 83 -6.27 -22.27 6.78
N ILE A 84 -6.77 -21.97 5.58
CA ILE A 84 -8.14 -21.50 5.37
C ILE A 84 -9.07 -22.71 5.37
N PRO A 85 -10.10 -22.76 6.23
CA PRO A 85 -11.11 -23.83 6.21
C PRO A 85 -11.80 -23.97 4.84
N ALA A 86 -12.19 -25.20 4.48
CA ALA A 86 -12.76 -25.52 3.17
C ALA A 86 -14.08 -24.78 2.89
N ASP A 87 -14.91 -24.63 3.92
CA ASP A 87 -16.19 -23.92 3.89
C ASP A 87 -16.02 -22.39 3.73
N VAL A 88 -14.93 -21.83 4.23
CA VAL A 88 -14.60 -20.40 4.13
C VAL A 88 -13.86 -20.06 2.82
N TRP A 89 -13.24 -21.05 2.17
CA TRP A 89 -12.39 -20.85 0.99
C TRP A 89 -13.07 -20.07 -0.16
N PRO A 90 -14.31 -20.38 -0.58
CA PRO A 90 -14.96 -19.64 -1.67
C PRO A 90 -15.13 -18.15 -1.38
N GLU A 91 -15.51 -17.80 -0.15
CA GLU A 91 -15.67 -16.40 0.25
C GLU A 91 -14.32 -15.70 0.36
N ALA A 92 -13.33 -16.35 0.96
CA ALA A 92 -11.98 -15.79 1.05
C ALA A 92 -11.37 -15.49 -0.34
N VAL A 93 -11.60 -16.36 -1.33
CA VAL A 93 -11.17 -16.12 -2.72
C VAL A 93 -11.94 -14.97 -3.35
N ARG A 94 -13.26 -14.88 -3.13
CA ARG A 94 -14.10 -13.78 -3.63
C ARG A 94 -13.65 -12.44 -3.08
N GLU A 95 -13.48 -12.34 -1.76
CA GLU A 95 -12.98 -11.14 -1.07
C GLU A 95 -11.59 -10.76 -1.61
N ALA A 96 -10.66 -11.72 -1.73
CA ALA A 96 -9.33 -11.46 -2.24
C ALA A 96 -9.36 -10.99 -3.71
N ALA A 97 -10.22 -11.56 -4.56
CA ALA A 97 -10.36 -11.16 -5.95
C ALA A 97 -10.92 -9.74 -6.10
N GLY A 98 -11.99 -9.42 -5.35
CA GLY A 98 -12.55 -8.07 -5.31
C GLY A 98 -11.54 -7.05 -4.81
N LEU A 99 -10.82 -7.37 -3.73
CA LEU A 99 -9.85 -6.48 -3.11
C LEU A 99 -8.58 -6.28 -3.97
N ALA A 100 -8.07 -7.34 -4.61
CA ALA A 100 -6.94 -7.24 -5.53
C ALA A 100 -7.29 -6.34 -6.72
N LEU A 101 -8.48 -6.53 -7.31
CA LEU A 101 -8.93 -5.74 -8.45
C LEU A 101 -9.18 -4.29 -8.05
N ALA A 102 -9.86 -4.04 -6.93
CA ALA A 102 -10.07 -2.70 -6.39
C ALA A 102 -8.74 -1.99 -6.12
N HIS A 103 -7.76 -2.67 -5.53
CA HIS A 103 -6.42 -2.12 -5.28
C HIS A 103 -5.69 -1.76 -6.58
N LEU A 104 -5.78 -2.60 -7.60
CA LEU A 104 -5.15 -2.34 -8.89
C LEU A 104 -5.77 -1.15 -9.63
N ILE A 105 -7.07 -0.89 -9.45
CA ILE A 105 -7.80 0.20 -10.12
C ILE A 105 -7.76 1.51 -9.31
N ARG A 106 -8.04 1.43 -8.00
CA ARG A 106 -8.18 2.54 -7.06
C ARG A 106 -7.30 2.31 -5.82
N PRO A 107 -5.96 2.36 -5.95
CA PRO A 107 -5.06 2.00 -4.86
C PRO A 107 -5.26 2.88 -3.62
N ALA A 108 -5.40 4.20 -3.79
CA ALA A 108 -5.53 5.11 -2.65
C ALA A 108 -6.78 4.86 -1.79
N ASP A 109 -7.94 4.69 -2.42
CA ASP A 109 -9.21 4.39 -1.73
C ASP A 109 -9.18 3.00 -1.09
N THR A 110 -8.70 2.00 -1.83
CA THR A 110 -8.65 0.61 -1.34
C THR A 110 -7.69 0.46 -0.16
N LEU A 111 -6.48 1.03 -0.26
CA LEU A 111 -5.50 0.99 0.83
C LEU A 111 -6.00 1.72 2.07
N ALA A 112 -6.65 2.89 1.90
CA ALA A 112 -7.26 3.59 3.02
C ALA A 112 -8.41 2.80 3.65
N ALA A 113 -9.29 2.19 2.84
CA ALA A 113 -10.35 1.34 3.37
C ALA A 113 -9.80 0.16 4.19
N VAL A 114 -8.74 -0.50 3.69
CA VAL A 114 -8.13 -1.65 4.36
C VAL A 114 -7.40 -1.26 5.64
N ALA A 115 -6.63 -0.16 5.62
CA ALA A 115 -5.97 0.35 6.81
C ALA A 115 -6.95 0.55 7.97
N PHE A 116 -8.18 0.94 7.67
CA PHE A 116 -9.25 1.26 8.63
C PHE A 116 -10.37 0.21 8.72
N ALA A 117 -10.14 -1.03 8.25
CA ALA A 117 -11.14 -2.11 8.22
C ALA A 117 -11.73 -2.57 9.59
N GLY A 118 -11.40 -1.89 10.69
CA GLY A 118 -11.94 -2.14 12.04
C GLY A 118 -12.80 -0.99 12.60
N GLY A 119 -13.25 -0.05 11.76
CA GLY A 119 -14.19 1.01 12.15
C GLY A 119 -13.62 2.10 13.07
N ARG A 120 -12.31 2.12 13.32
CA ARG A 120 -11.67 3.19 14.08
C ARG A 120 -11.64 4.46 13.22
N ALA A 121 -11.95 5.60 13.83
CA ALA A 121 -11.93 6.89 13.12
C ALA A 121 -10.50 7.38 12.82
N SER A 122 -9.53 7.03 13.68
CA SER A 122 -8.12 7.44 13.57
C SER A 122 -7.19 6.33 14.04
N LEU A 123 -5.99 6.25 13.46
CA LEU A 123 -4.96 5.27 13.75
C LEU A 123 -3.58 5.95 13.83
N PRO A 124 -2.65 5.44 14.66
CA PRO A 124 -1.25 5.78 14.52
C PRO A 124 -0.78 5.50 13.09
N ILE A 125 -0.09 6.45 12.46
CA ILE A 125 0.23 6.36 11.03
C ILE A 125 1.06 5.12 10.71
N GLN A 126 1.97 4.73 11.59
CA GLN A 126 2.79 3.53 11.40
C GLN A 126 1.95 2.25 11.36
N ILE A 127 0.91 2.15 12.21
CA ILE A 127 -0.03 1.01 12.18
C ILE A 127 -0.82 1.00 10.87
N ALA A 128 -1.28 2.17 10.40
CA ALA A 128 -1.98 2.27 9.12
C ALA A 128 -1.07 1.86 7.96
N LEU A 129 0.19 2.31 7.95
CA LEU A 129 1.19 1.99 6.94
C LEU A 129 1.59 0.51 6.94
N ASP A 130 1.74 -0.11 8.12
CA ASP A 130 2.04 -1.53 8.23
C ASP A 130 0.92 -2.41 7.67
N ARG A 131 -0.34 -2.03 7.89
CA ARG A 131 -1.50 -2.75 7.31
C ARG A 131 -1.52 -2.72 5.79
N VAL A 132 -1.13 -1.59 5.17
CA VAL A 132 -1.15 -1.45 3.71
C VAL A 132 0.10 -2.02 3.04
N ARG A 133 1.22 -2.18 3.77
CA ARG A 133 2.44 -2.83 3.24
C ARG A 133 2.23 -4.28 2.82
N ALA A 134 1.18 -4.93 3.34
CA ALA A 134 0.78 -6.25 2.90
C ALA A 134 0.38 -6.30 1.41
N PHE A 135 0.08 -5.16 0.78
CA PHE A 135 -0.25 -5.09 -0.63
C PHE A 135 1.03 -4.98 -1.46
N GLY A 136 1.26 -5.96 -2.33
CA GLY A 136 2.44 -5.98 -3.22
C GLY A 136 2.47 -4.85 -4.26
N PRO A 137 1.39 -4.61 -5.03
CA PRO A 137 1.38 -3.55 -6.04
C PRO A 137 1.41 -2.15 -5.42
N TYR A 138 2.06 -1.19 -6.11
CA TYR A 138 2.25 0.21 -5.69
C TYR A 138 3.10 0.39 -4.41
N PRO A 139 4.30 -0.22 -4.31
CA PRO A 139 5.12 -0.15 -3.10
C PRO A 139 5.57 1.28 -2.75
N TYR A 140 5.59 2.19 -3.74
CA TYR A 140 5.96 3.59 -3.52
C TYR A 140 4.95 4.36 -2.64
N LEU A 141 3.67 3.97 -2.63
CA LEU A 141 2.64 4.67 -1.83
C LEU A 141 2.96 4.63 -0.33
N PRO A 142 3.06 3.45 0.32
CA PRO A 142 3.39 3.40 1.74
C PRO A 142 4.81 3.90 2.05
N GLN A 143 5.76 3.74 1.13
CA GLN A 143 7.14 4.21 1.34
C GLN A 143 7.24 5.75 1.38
N ILE A 144 6.60 6.42 0.43
CA ILE A 144 6.58 7.89 0.38
C ILE A 144 5.74 8.45 1.54
N ALA A 145 4.61 7.81 1.86
CA ALA A 145 3.78 8.21 2.99
C ALA A 145 4.51 8.08 4.33
N ALA A 146 5.33 7.03 4.53
CA ALA A 146 6.17 6.88 5.72
C ALA A 146 7.16 8.06 5.85
N ARG A 147 7.90 8.38 4.79
CA ARG A 147 8.85 9.51 4.80
C ARG A 147 8.16 10.85 5.05
N TYR A 148 6.96 11.02 4.49
CA TYR A 148 6.14 12.20 4.73
C TYR A 148 5.70 12.30 6.19
N ALA A 149 5.26 11.19 6.78
CA ALA A 149 4.88 11.10 8.18
C ALA A 149 6.02 11.46 9.13
N ASP A 150 7.22 10.91 8.88
CA ASP A 150 8.40 11.18 9.69
C ASP A 150 8.82 12.66 9.59
N ARG A 151 8.79 13.22 8.38
CA ARG A 151 9.13 14.64 8.15
C ARG A 151 8.14 15.61 8.81
N LYS A 152 6.86 15.25 8.87
CA LYS A 152 5.79 16.09 9.41
C LYS A 152 5.39 15.74 10.84
N ASP A 153 6.10 14.81 11.47
CA ASP A 153 5.81 14.29 12.82
C ASP A 153 4.32 13.90 12.99
N LEU A 154 3.79 13.16 12.01
CA LEU A 154 2.38 12.76 12.04
C LEU A 154 2.17 11.60 13.01
N GLY A 155 1.70 11.90 14.23
CA GLY A 155 1.40 10.85 15.22
C GLY A 155 0.24 9.95 14.82
N ALA A 156 -0.84 10.51 14.26
CA ALA A 156 -2.04 9.78 13.88
C ALA A 156 -2.66 10.36 12.59
N ILE A 157 -3.45 9.54 11.91
CA ILE A 157 -4.14 9.90 10.67
C ILE A 157 -5.53 9.25 10.63
N ASP A 158 -6.51 9.93 10.07
CA ASP A 158 -7.82 9.37 9.76
C ASP A 158 -7.88 8.78 8.34
N ARG A 159 -8.97 8.07 8.03
CA ARG A 159 -9.15 7.39 6.74
C ARG A 159 -9.10 8.37 5.56
N VAL A 160 -9.79 9.49 5.66
CA VAL A 160 -9.93 10.47 4.55
C VAL A 160 -8.59 11.14 4.29
N SER A 161 -7.88 11.53 5.35
CA SER A 161 -6.54 12.13 5.25
C SER A 161 -5.52 11.17 4.62
N LEU A 162 -5.54 9.88 5.00
CA LEU A 162 -4.64 8.88 4.41
C LEU A 162 -4.94 8.64 2.93
N GLU A 163 -6.22 8.56 2.56
CA GLU A 163 -6.64 8.43 1.18
C GLU A 163 -6.17 9.62 0.33
N GLN A 164 -6.38 10.85 0.82
CA GLN A 164 -5.94 12.07 0.13
C GLN A 164 -4.42 12.12 -0.03
N LEU A 165 -3.67 11.71 1.00
CA LEU A 165 -2.21 11.59 0.94
C LEU A 165 -1.80 10.63 -0.17
N PHE A 166 -2.36 9.42 -0.22
CA PHE A 166 -2.06 8.46 -1.28
C PHE A 166 -2.46 8.95 -2.66
N ARG A 167 -3.64 9.56 -2.84
CA ARG A 167 -4.06 10.16 -4.12
C ARG A 167 -3.07 11.21 -4.60
N ARG A 168 -2.57 12.06 -3.70
CA ARG A 168 -1.59 13.11 -4.02
C ARG A 168 -0.24 12.50 -4.43
N ILE A 169 0.24 11.51 -3.68
CA ILE A 169 1.47 10.79 -4.01
C ILE A 169 1.35 10.11 -5.37
N ASP A 170 0.26 9.38 -5.62
CA ASP A 170 0.00 8.67 -6.87
C ASP A 170 0.01 9.61 -8.07
N ARG A 171 -0.78 10.70 -8.02
CA ARG A 171 -0.83 11.72 -9.08
C ARG A 171 0.53 12.34 -9.37
N ARG A 172 1.28 12.69 -8.33
CA ARG A 172 2.63 13.26 -8.50
C ARG A 172 3.56 12.25 -9.16
N MET A 173 3.56 10.99 -8.70
CA MET A 173 4.39 9.93 -9.25
C MET A 173 4.10 9.68 -10.74
N VAL A 174 2.82 9.52 -11.10
CA VAL A 174 2.45 9.16 -12.48
C VAL A 174 2.49 10.33 -13.46
N SER A 175 2.59 11.57 -12.97
CA SER A 175 2.74 12.76 -13.82
C SER A 175 4.02 12.75 -14.67
N THR A 176 5.04 12.01 -14.25
CA THR A 176 6.32 11.89 -14.96
C THR A 176 6.42 10.62 -15.80
N PHE A 177 5.37 9.80 -15.84
CA PHE A 177 5.44 8.47 -16.47
C PHE A 177 5.36 8.58 -17.99
N GLY A 178 6.31 7.93 -18.67
CA GLY A 178 6.21 7.66 -20.10
C GLY A 178 5.31 6.45 -20.40
N PRO A 179 5.07 6.14 -21.68
CA PRO A 179 4.27 4.99 -22.09
C PRO A 179 4.75 3.66 -21.48
N ASP A 180 6.06 3.44 -21.42
CA ASP A 180 6.64 2.21 -20.87
C ASP A 180 6.43 2.11 -19.34
N ASP A 181 6.49 3.23 -18.63
CA ASP A 181 6.28 3.28 -17.18
C ASP A 181 4.82 2.96 -16.83
N TRP A 182 3.88 3.48 -17.64
CA TRP A 182 2.46 3.16 -17.54
C TRP A 182 2.18 1.68 -17.82
N THR A 183 2.75 1.11 -18.88
CA THR A 183 2.59 -0.32 -19.18
C THR A 183 3.18 -1.19 -18.08
N THR A 184 4.32 -0.78 -17.50
CA THR A 184 4.92 -1.47 -16.34
C THR A 184 4.00 -1.40 -15.12
N LEU A 185 3.44 -0.22 -14.82
CA LEU A 185 2.50 -0.02 -13.72
C LEU A 185 1.24 -0.86 -13.85
N LEU A 186 0.70 -0.96 -15.07
CA LEU A 186 -0.54 -1.67 -15.37
C LEU A 186 -0.32 -3.17 -15.62
N GLY A 187 0.93 -3.63 -15.73
CA GLY A 187 1.29 -5.03 -15.95
C GLY A 187 0.57 -6.02 -15.02
N PRO A 188 0.54 -5.78 -13.69
CA PRO A 188 -0.21 -6.64 -12.76
C PRO A 188 -1.72 -6.72 -13.04
N LEU A 189 -2.35 -5.63 -13.51
CA LEU A 189 -3.77 -5.63 -13.87
C LEU A 189 -4.02 -6.48 -15.12
N PHE A 190 -3.19 -6.34 -16.16
CA PHE A 190 -3.29 -7.18 -17.35
C PHE A 190 -3.00 -8.65 -17.07
N ALA A 191 -2.02 -8.94 -16.20
CA ALA A 191 -1.72 -10.30 -15.78
C ALA A 191 -2.87 -10.95 -15.00
N LEU A 192 -3.56 -10.17 -14.14
CA LEU A 192 -4.70 -10.65 -13.36
C LEU A 192 -5.95 -10.83 -14.22
N VAL A 193 -6.34 -9.80 -14.99
CA VAL A 193 -7.63 -9.74 -15.71
C VAL A 193 -7.55 -10.36 -17.10
N GLY A 194 -6.41 -10.28 -17.79
CA GLY A 194 -6.25 -10.77 -19.15
C GLY A 194 -6.74 -12.22 -19.37
N PRO A 195 -6.44 -13.18 -18.47
CA PRO A 195 -6.91 -14.56 -18.61
C PRO A 195 -8.43 -14.77 -18.46
N VAL A 196 -9.18 -13.79 -17.95
CA VAL A 196 -10.65 -13.83 -17.84
C VAL A 196 -11.34 -12.77 -18.70
N GLY A 197 -10.58 -11.88 -19.34
CA GLY A 197 -11.08 -10.85 -20.24
C GLY A 197 -11.69 -11.41 -21.53
N SER A 198 -12.52 -10.59 -22.17
CA SER A 198 -13.17 -10.91 -23.46
C SER A 198 -12.94 -9.75 -24.43
N PRO A 199 -12.05 -9.90 -25.44
CA PRO A 199 -11.27 -11.09 -25.79
C PRO A 199 -10.18 -11.45 -24.76
N ALA A 200 -9.71 -12.70 -24.77
CA ALA A 200 -8.63 -13.15 -23.88
C ALA A 200 -7.37 -12.30 -24.09
N GLY A 201 -6.73 -11.90 -22.98
CA GLY A 201 -5.58 -10.98 -22.97
C GLY A 201 -5.94 -9.49 -22.98
N SER A 202 -7.24 -9.14 -22.97
CA SER A 202 -7.70 -7.75 -22.87
C SER A 202 -8.23 -7.41 -21.47
N VAL A 203 -8.26 -6.11 -21.17
CA VAL A 203 -8.86 -5.54 -19.96
C VAL A 203 -10.04 -4.64 -20.38
N PRO A 204 -11.22 -4.77 -19.74
CA PRO A 204 -12.33 -3.86 -20.00
C PRO A 204 -11.95 -2.40 -19.72
N THR A 205 -12.23 -1.50 -20.66
CA THR A 205 -11.88 -0.07 -20.51
C THR A 205 -12.68 0.61 -19.40
N SER A 206 -13.85 0.07 -19.04
CA SER A 206 -14.64 0.48 -17.88
C SER A 206 -13.90 0.34 -16.55
N LEU A 207 -12.86 -0.50 -16.49
CA LEU A 207 -11.95 -0.60 -15.34
C LEU A 207 -10.78 0.37 -15.43
N LEU A 208 -10.28 0.64 -16.64
CA LEU A 208 -9.13 1.54 -16.85
C LEU A 208 -9.50 3.02 -16.74
N ARG A 209 -10.72 3.39 -17.13
CA ARG A 209 -11.17 4.78 -17.09
C ARG A 209 -11.13 5.39 -15.67
N PRO A 210 -11.73 4.76 -14.63
CA PRO A 210 -11.62 5.26 -13.26
C PRO A 210 -10.18 5.32 -12.75
N LEU A 211 -9.31 4.43 -13.21
CA LEU A 211 -7.89 4.43 -12.88
C LEU A 211 -7.21 5.70 -13.43
N PHE A 212 -7.43 6.03 -14.71
CA PHE A 212 -6.82 7.23 -15.32
C PHE A 212 -7.37 8.52 -14.73
N GLU A 213 -8.68 8.59 -14.48
CA GLU A 213 -9.33 9.74 -13.82
C GLU A 213 -8.79 9.94 -12.39
N ALA A 214 -8.65 8.86 -11.60
CA ALA A 214 -8.10 8.94 -10.25
C ALA A 214 -6.67 9.50 -10.26
N LYS A 215 -5.89 9.13 -11.29
CA LYS A 215 -4.50 9.56 -11.52
C LYS A 215 -4.38 10.93 -12.20
N GLY A 216 -5.50 11.58 -12.53
CA GLY A 216 -5.52 12.93 -13.12
C GLY A 216 -5.09 12.97 -14.59
N VAL A 217 -5.27 11.88 -15.32
CA VAL A 217 -4.95 11.79 -16.75
C VAL A 217 -6.21 11.63 -17.58
N ASP A 218 -7.13 12.58 -17.43
CA ASP A 218 -8.48 12.53 -18.01
C ASP A 218 -8.48 12.44 -19.54
N ALA A 219 -7.45 12.97 -20.20
CA ALA A 219 -7.28 12.84 -21.65
C ALA A 219 -7.16 11.37 -22.09
N LEU A 220 -6.44 10.53 -21.34
CA LEU A 220 -6.36 9.09 -21.63
C LEU A 220 -7.69 8.38 -21.38
N ALA A 221 -8.43 8.81 -20.35
CA ALA A 221 -9.75 8.27 -20.06
C ALA A 221 -10.74 8.55 -21.21
N ALA A 222 -10.67 9.74 -21.81
CA ALA A 222 -11.48 10.12 -22.97
C ALA A 222 -11.10 9.35 -24.24
N GLU A 223 -9.82 9.07 -24.47
CA GLU A 223 -9.35 8.25 -25.61
C GLU A 223 -9.86 6.80 -25.57
N LEU A 224 -10.34 6.32 -24.41
CA LEU A 224 -10.97 5.02 -24.25
C LEU A 224 -12.48 5.03 -24.50
N ASP A 225 -13.08 6.17 -24.82
CA ASP A 225 -14.50 6.25 -25.18
C ASP A 225 -14.82 5.43 -26.43
N GLY A 226 -15.83 4.56 -26.32
CA GLY A 226 -16.27 3.69 -27.42
C GLY A 226 -15.42 2.43 -27.64
N ILE A 227 -14.37 2.20 -26.83
CA ILE A 227 -13.59 0.97 -26.83
C ILE A 227 -14.08 0.12 -25.65
N ASP A 228 -14.57 -1.11 -25.88
CA ASP A 228 -15.08 -1.96 -24.78
C ASP A 228 -13.95 -2.59 -23.96
N ALA A 229 -12.91 -3.10 -24.64
CA ALA A 229 -11.76 -3.73 -24.04
C ALA A 229 -10.49 -3.45 -24.86
N ILE A 230 -9.34 -3.42 -24.19
CA ILE A 230 -8.05 -3.08 -24.81
C ILE A 230 -6.97 -4.07 -24.39
N THR A 231 -6.06 -4.42 -25.30
CA THR A 231 -4.88 -5.24 -24.97
C THR A 231 -3.74 -4.37 -24.44
N SER A 232 -2.74 -4.99 -23.80
CA SER A 232 -1.57 -4.25 -23.29
C SER A 232 -0.79 -3.57 -24.43
N ALA A 233 -0.69 -4.21 -25.59
CA ALA A 233 -0.03 -3.66 -26.78
C ALA A 233 -0.80 -2.45 -27.35
N ASP A 234 -2.12 -2.56 -27.47
CA ASP A 234 -2.95 -1.46 -27.97
C ASP A 234 -2.95 -0.28 -27.00
N LEU A 235 -2.95 -0.55 -25.69
CA LEU A 235 -2.84 0.49 -24.67
C LEU A 235 -1.50 1.22 -24.74
N HIS A 236 -0.39 0.50 -24.92
CA HIS A 236 0.92 1.12 -25.10
C HIS A 236 0.96 2.03 -26.34
N ALA A 237 0.38 1.58 -27.46
CA ALA A 237 0.28 2.40 -28.67
C ALA A 237 -0.56 3.67 -28.44
N LEU A 238 -1.67 3.56 -27.69
CA LEU A 238 -2.50 4.70 -27.30
C LEU A 238 -1.73 5.67 -26.39
N LEU A 239 -1.00 5.16 -25.41
CA LEU A 239 -0.15 5.96 -24.52
C LEU A 239 0.95 6.67 -25.29
N ALA A 240 1.64 5.99 -26.21
CA ALA A 240 2.68 6.56 -27.04
C ALA A 240 2.15 7.69 -27.94
N ARG A 241 0.93 7.57 -28.46
CA ARG A 241 0.28 8.63 -29.23
C ARG A 241 -0.09 9.85 -28.38
N THR A 242 -0.52 9.62 -27.14
CA THR A 242 -1.14 10.66 -26.31
C THR A 242 -0.12 11.40 -25.43
N LEU A 243 0.85 10.69 -24.89
CA LEU A 243 1.83 11.24 -23.94
C LEU A 243 3.07 11.82 -24.60
N VAL A 244 3.43 11.36 -25.80
CA VAL A 244 4.56 11.95 -26.54
C VAL A 244 4.05 13.24 -27.18
N PRO A 245 4.57 14.42 -26.76
CA PRO A 245 4.21 15.67 -27.39
C PRO A 245 4.55 15.55 -28.86
N THR A 246 3.54 15.64 -29.73
CA THR A 246 3.77 15.67 -31.17
C THR A 246 4.53 16.96 -31.43
N ASP A 247 5.84 16.84 -31.70
CA ASP A 247 6.76 17.96 -31.98
C ASP A 247 6.37 18.74 -33.28
N ASP A 248 5.21 18.44 -33.84
CA ASP A 248 4.58 19.10 -34.98
C ASP A 248 4.21 20.56 -34.71
N GLY A 249 4.23 21.01 -33.44
CA GLY A 249 4.17 22.44 -33.11
C GLY A 249 5.41 23.24 -33.54
N ALA A 250 6.58 22.60 -33.71
CA ALA A 250 7.83 23.28 -34.06
C ALA A 250 8.08 23.39 -35.58
N ARG A 251 7.29 22.72 -36.44
CA ARG A 251 7.49 22.72 -37.90
C ARG A 251 6.68 23.76 -38.68
N GLY A 252 5.90 24.61 -38.01
CA GLY A 252 5.14 25.72 -38.63
C GLY A 252 5.97 26.93 -39.11
N ARG A 253 7.30 26.90 -39.00
CA ARG A 253 8.18 27.98 -39.50
C ARG A 253 9.32 27.44 -40.37
N GLN A 254 9.00 26.69 -41.42
CA GLN A 254 9.94 26.43 -42.51
C GLN A 254 9.96 27.59 -43.50
N VAL A 255 11.05 28.37 -43.47
CA VAL A 255 11.53 29.09 -44.64
C VAL A 255 12.03 28.04 -45.64
N ALA A 256 11.44 28.05 -46.82
CA ALA A 256 11.76 27.13 -47.90
C ALA A 256 13.17 27.38 -48.47
N THR A 257 14.01 26.34 -48.53
CA THR A 257 15.01 26.15 -49.60
C THR A 257 15.37 24.66 -49.78
N HIS A 258 14.88 24.11 -50.89
CA HIS A 258 15.34 22.99 -51.76
C HIS A 258 15.97 21.65 -51.27
N PRO A 259 15.70 20.52 -52.00
CA PRO A 259 16.29 19.17 -51.83
C PRO A 259 17.39 18.90 -52.91
N PRO A 260 17.89 17.65 -53.21
CA PRO A 260 17.75 16.31 -52.59
C PRO A 260 19.08 15.48 -52.40
N HIS A 261 19.04 14.34 -51.70
CA HIS A 261 19.51 12.98 -52.12
C HIS A 261 19.80 11.98 -50.96
N LEU A 262 19.23 10.77 -51.06
CA LEU A 262 19.71 9.38 -50.73
C LEU A 262 20.54 9.18 -49.42
N THR A 263 20.31 8.20 -48.53
CA THR A 263 20.20 6.74 -48.74
C THR A 263 19.86 6.07 -47.39
N ALA A 264 19.13 4.95 -47.39
CA ALA A 264 18.79 4.16 -46.20
C ALA A 264 19.86 3.11 -45.84
N PRO A 265 20.12 2.82 -44.55
CA PRO A 265 20.88 1.63 -44.14
C PRO A 265 19.96 0.44 -43.71
N PRO A 266 20.48 -0.80 -43.73
CA PRO A 266 19.69 -2.03 -43.57
C PRO A 266 19.48 -2.46 -42.10
N VAL A 267 18.40 -3.21 -41.89
CA VAL A 267 17.94 -3.80 -40.62
C VAL A 267 18.65 -5.13 -40.33
N PRO A 268 19.17 -5.39 -39.11
CA PRO A 268 19.63 -6.72 -38.69
C PRO A 268 18.50 -7.57 -38.05
N PRO A 269 18.66 -8.92 -38.02
CA PRO A 269 17.62 -9.86 -37.62
C PRO A 269 17.42 -9.97 -36.10
N ILE A 270 16.19 -10.28 -35.72
CA ILE A 270 15.69 -10.47 -34.35
C ILE A 270 16.20 -11.82 -33.80
N ALA A 271 16.90 -11.78 -32.67
CA ALA A 271 17.25 -12.96 -31.89
C ALA A 271 16.19 -13.20 -30.79
N GLU A 272 15.64 -14.40 -30.79
CA GLU A 272 14.60 -14.92 -29.91
C GLU A 272 15.20 -15.28 -28.54
N GLY A 273 14.64 -14.75 -27.44
CA GLY A 273 15.10 -15.06 -26.08
C GLY A 273 14.75 -14.01 -25.03
N VAL A 274 13.47 -13.65 -24.90
CA VAL A 274 12.99 -12.72 -23.86
C VAL A 274 12.75 -13.49 -22.56
N ARG A 275 13.59 -13.26 -21.55
CA ARG A 275 13.23 -13.54 -20.14
C ARG A 275 12.34 -12.40 -19.63
N PRO A 276 11.35 -12.68 -18.76
CA PRO A 276 10.47 -11.64 -18.23
C PRO A 276 11.26 -10.62 -17.39
N PRO A 277 10.91 -9.32 -17.44
CA PRO A 277 11.56 -8.32 -16.62
C PRO A 277 11.17 -8.46 -15.14
N THR A 278 12.18 -8.44 -14.27
CA THR A 278 12.00 -8.30 -12.82
C THR A 278 11.51 -6.88 -12.53
N ILE A 279 10.28 -6.76 -12.03
CA ILE A 279 9.70 -5.50 -11.57
C ILE A 279 10.27 -5.21 -10.17
N GLY A 280 11.25 -4.33 -10.08
CA GLY A 280 11.74 -3.85 -8.78
C GLY A 280 12.92 -2.89 -8.92
N SER A 281 12.67 -1.58 -8.71
CA SER A 281 13.62 -0.47 -8.39
C SER A 281 13.53 0.79 -9.25
N LYS A 282 12.72 0.85 -10.32
CA LYS A 282 12.64 2.06 -11.17
C LYS A 282 11.93 3.28 -10.55
N TYR A 283 11.36 3.18 -9.36
CA TYR A 283 10.55 4.25 -8.77
C TYR A 283 11.23 4.87 -7.54
N LEU A 284 12.36 5.56 -7.76
CA LEU A 284 12.83 6.56 -6.81
C LEU A 284 11.86 7.75 -6.87
N ALA A 285 11.28 8.10 -5.73
CA ALA A 285 10.32 9.19 -5.62
C ALA A 285 10.93 10.51 -6.15
N PRO A 286 10.21 11.32 -6.94
CA PRO A 286 10.64 12.66 -7.25
C PRO A 286 10.79 13.45 -5.95
N GLU A 287 11.89 14.21 -5.84
CA GLU A 287 12.18 14.97 -4.63
C GLU A 287 11.04 15.93 -4.30
N PHE A 288 10.58 15.90 -3.04
CA PHE A 288 9.56 16.80 -2.54
C PHE A 288 10.19 18.17 -2.31
N ASP A 289 10.27 18.98 -3.37
CA ASP A 289 10.55 20.41 -3.25
C ASP A 289 9.53 21.10 -2.34
N ALA A 290 10.05 22.01 -1.50
CA ALA A 290 9.30 22.87 -0.59
C ALA A 290 8.54 23.99 -1.34
N VAL A 291 7.69 23.62 -2.29
CA VAL A 291 6.74 24.55 -2.92
C VAL A 291 5.60 24.79 -1.93
N ASP A 292 5.38 26.08 -1.64
CA ASP A 292 4.41 26.69 -0.71
C ASP A 292 3.43 25.72 -0.02
N GLU A 293 3.85 25.20 1.14
CA GLU A 293 3.13 24.19 1.91
C GLU A 293 1.86 24.75 2.61
N SER A 294 1.64 26.07 2.55
CA SER A 294 0.55 26.75 3.25
C SER A 294 -0.77 26.79 2.46
N GLU A 295 -0.75 26.49 1.16
CA GLU A 295 -1.95 26.56 0.30
C GLU A 295 -2.69 25.22 0.14
N VAL A 296 -2.06 24.10 0.52
CA VAL A 296 -2.51 22.75 0.12
C VAL A 296 -3.08 21.91 1.26
N LEU A 297 -2.76 22.26 2.51
CA LEU A 297 -3.43 21.75 3.69
C LEU A 297 -4.05 22.97 4.35
N GLY A 298 -5.36 23.15 4.23
CA GLY A 298 -6.05 24.13 5.07
C GLY A 298 -5.59 23.98 6.53
N PRO A 299 -5.61 25.05 7.34
CA PRO A 299 -5.06 25.03 8.69
C PRO A 299 -5.58 23.81 9.45
N PRO A 300 -4.72 23.11 10.23
CA PRO A 300 -5.11 21.92 10.94
C PRO A 300 -6.36 22.24 11.76
N VAL A 301 -7.47 21.55 11.46
CA VAL A 301 -8.68 21.65 12.26
C VAL A 301 -8.30 21.05 13.62
N PRO A 302 -8.27 21.84 14.71
CA PRO A 302 -7.96 21.29 16.02
C PRO A 302 -9.02 20.22 16.33
N ALA A 303 -8.55 19.06 16.79
CA ALA A 303 -9.42 17.96 17.22
C ALA A 303 -10.37 18.48 18.30
N GLY A 304 -11.60 18.81 17.90
CA GLY A 304 -12.64 19.29 18.79
C GLY A 304 -13.06 18.18 19.74
N SER A 305 -12.86 18.40 21.03
CA SER A 305 -13.44 17.60 22.11
C SER A 305 -14.95 17.52 21.94
N HIS A 306 -15.46 16.36 21.55
CA HIS A 306 -16.88 16.06 21.66
C HIS A 306 -17.19 15.68 23.12
N ASP A 307 -17.57 16.68 23.90
CA ASP A 307 -18.24 16.47 25.18
C ASP A 307 -19.75 16.25 24.96
N ALA A 308 -20.27 15.32 25.76
CA ALA A 308 -21.64 14.81 25.79
C ALA A 308 -22.71 15.89 26.13
N PRO A 309 -23.99 15.66 25.79
CA PRO A 309 -25.05 16.61 26.08
C PRO A 309 -25.53 16.48 27.54
N ALA A 310 -25.51 17.58 28.28
CA ALA A 310 -26.19 17.71 29.55
C ALA A 310 -27.63 18.21 29.36
N THR A 311 -28.55 17.52 30.04
CA THR A 311 -29.98 17.75 30.15
C THR A 311 -30.34 18.91 31.09
N ASP A 312 -31.48 19.55 30.76
CA ASP A 312 -32.43 20.30 31.61
C ASP A 312 -31.97 21.49 32.48
N ALA A 313 -32.50 22.69 32.19
CA ALA A 313 -33.67 23.24 32.90
C ALA A 313 -34.02 24.69 32.45
N PRO A 314 -35.29 25.15 32.65
CA PRO A 314 -35.87 26.31 31.96
C PRO A 314 -35.97 27.57 32.85
N GLY A 315 -36.09 28.76 32.24
CA GLY A 315 -36.58 29.92 32.97
C GLY A 315 -36.41 31.30 32.34
N ARG A 316 -37.57 31.88 31.96
CA ARG A 316 -37.98 33.29 32.18
C ARG A 316 -37.56 34.41 31.20
N THR A 317 -38.57 34.78 30.41
CA THR A 317 -39.26 36.09 30.30
C THR A 317 -38.49 37.35 29.90
N ASP A 318 -38.95 37.88 28.75
CA ASP A 318 -39.39 39.26 28.50
C ASP A 318 -38.40 40.41 28.78
N ASP A 319 -37.99 41.09 27.71
CA ASP A 319 -38.38 42.50 27.60
C ASP A 319 -38.57 42.93 26.15
N HIS A 320 -39.69 43.62 25.94
CA HIS A 320 -40.17 44.17 24.69
C HIS A 320 -39.51 45.52 24.39
N ARG A 321 -39.18 45.77 23.12
CA ARG A 321 -39.25 47.14 22.60
C ARG A 321 -39.86 47.17 21.20
N GLN A 322 -41.10 47.66 21.19
CA GLN A 322 -41.98 48.04 20.08
C GLN A 322 -41.31 49.09 19.16
N GLU A 323 -41.34 48.87 17.83
CA GLU A 323 -42.23 49.53 16.81
C GLU A 323 -41.65 50.83 16.21
N PRO A 324 -42.14 51.36 15.05
CA PRO A 324 -43.22 50.85 14.17
C PRO A 324 -42.95 50.83 12.64
N LEU A 325 -43.85 50.08 12.00
CA LEU A 325 -44.50 50.17 10.68
C LEU A 325 -44.38 51.45 9.82
N SER A 326 -44.27 51.26 8.50
CA SER A 326 -45.13 51.85 7.43
C SER A 326 -44.66 51.27 6.08
N GLN A 327 -45.36 50.35 5.42
CA GLN A 327 -46.60 50.47 4.64
C GLN A 327 -46.45 51.23 3.29
N ALA A 328 -46.55 50.43 2.22
CA ALA A 328 -47.26 50.61 0.94
C ALA A 328 -46.73 51.53 -0.19
N ASP A 329 -46.89 50.95 -1.40
CA ASP A 329 -47.25 51.52 -2.71
C ASP A 329 -46.22 52.25 -3.58
N ALA A 330 -45.85 51.59 -4.69
CA ALA A 330 -46.22 51.99 -6.06
C ALA A 330 -45.82 50.84 -7.03
N MET A 331 -46.79 50.15 -7.67
CA MET A 331 -47.18 50.32 -9.10
C MET A 331 -46.04 49.93 -10.07
N GLU A 332 -46.17 49.18 -11.16
CA GLU A 332 -47.24 48.76 -12.09
C GLU A 332 -46.41 48.20 -13.28
N GLU A 333 -46.70 47.01 -13.86
CA GLU A 333 -47.10 46.90 -15.28
C GLU A 333 -47.51 45.45 -15.63
N VAL A 334 -48.83 45.22 -15.72
CA VAL A 334 -49.61 44.58 -16.82
C VAL A 334 -48.86 43.59 -17.75
N ARG A 335 -49.11 42.27 -17.78
CA ARG A 335 -50.25 41.43 -18.26
C ARG A 335 -50.70 41.60 -19.73
N ASP A 336 -50.51 40.56 -20.55
CA ASP A 336 -51.53 39.81 -21.33
C ASP A 336 -50.80 38.83 -22.27
N ALA A 337 -50.96 37.50 -22.21
CA ALA A 337 -52.12 36.62 -22.37
C ALA A 337 -52.61 36.46 -23.82
N VAL A 338 -53.04 35.21 -24.12
CA VAL A 338 -54.01 34.75 -25.14
C VAL A 338 -53.46 33.72 -26.16
N ALA A 339 -53.85 32.47 -25.88
CA ALA A 339 -54.55 31.51 -26.75
C ALA A 339 -53.81 30.31 -27.37
N GLU A 340 -54.09 29.15 -26.76
CA GLU A 340 -54.47 27.88 -27.39
C GLU A 340 -55.41 28.03 -28.61
N PRO A 341 -55.48 27.06 -29.57
CA PRO A 341 -56.29 25.85 -29.32
C PRO A 341 -55.91 24.55 -30.07
N LEU A 342 -56.33 23.43 -29.45
CA LEU A 342 -56.96 22.21 -29.99
C LEU A 342 -56.76 21.80 -31.47
N ALA A 343 -56.32 20.56 -31.70
CA ALA A 343 -56.90 19.64 -32.70
C ALA A 343 -56.42 18.16 -32.55
N GLU A 344 -57.30 17.30 -32.07
CA GLU A 344 -57.58 15.93 -32.58
C GLU A 344 -59.07 15.95 -33.02
N PRO A 345 -59.63 15.02 -33.84
CA PRO A 345 -59.29 13.59 -34.00
C PRO A 345 -59.44 13.03 -35.46
N ASP A 346 -59.16 11.73 -35.70
CA ASP A 346 -60.17 10.67 -35.98
C ASP A 346 -59.68 9.41 -36.77
N GLU A 347 -60.22 8.25 -36.34
CA GLU A 347 -60.54 6.97 -37.02
C GLU A 347 -59.53 6.03 -37.74
N ALA A 348 -59.14 4.94 -37.02
CA ALA A 348 -59.28 3.45 -37.21
C ALA A 348 -59.39 2.78 -38.64
N PRO A 349 -59.47 1.42 -38.81
CA PRO A 349 -59.28 0.26 -37.90
C PRO A 349 -58.42 -0.92 -38.49
N GLY A 350 -58.13 -1.97 -37.70
CA GLY A 350 -57.74 -3.27 -38.30
C GLY A 350 -57.11 -4.37 -37.41
N SER A 351 -57.99 -5.20 -36.80
CA SER A 351 -57.84 -6.66 -36.63
C SER A 351 -56.86 -7.27 -35.60
N ASN A 352 -57.48 -7.67 -34.48
CA ASN A 352 -57.17 -8.89 -33.69
C ASN A 352 -57.56 -10.15 -34.53
N PRO A 353 -57.02 -11.37 -34.29
CA PRO A 353 -57.37 -12.21 -33.12
C PRO A 353 -56.14 -13.04 -32.61
N LEU A 354 -56.13 -13.91 -31.59
CA LEU A 354 -57.10 -14.77 -30.92
C LEU A 354 -56.48 -15.27 -29.57
N ILE A 355 -57.37 -15.60 -28.64
CA ILE A 355 -57.26 -16.14 -27.26
C ILE A 355 -56.56 -17.53 -27.22
N THR A 356 -55.74 -17.89 -26.21
CA THR A 356 -56.12 -18.72 -25.01
C THR A 356 -55.13 -18.66 -23.82
N PRO A 357 -55.58 -19.01 -22.60
CA PRO A 357 -54.96 -18.66 -21.30
C PRO A 357 -54.26 -19.87 -20.61
N GLU A 358 -53.89 -19.71 -19.31
CA GLU A 358 -53.36 -20.71 -18.33
C GLU A 358 -51.82 -20.57 -18.13
N ALA A 359 -51.24 -20.31 -16.96
CA ALA A 359 -51.55 -20.76 -15.60
C ALA A 359 -51.06 -19.75 -14.52
N VAL A 360 -51.72 -19.85 -13.36
CA VAL A 360 -51.49 -19.13 -12.10
C VAL A 360 -50.26 -19.68 -11.35
N ALA A 361 -49.42 -18.81 -10.79
CA ALA A 361 -48.49 -19.13 -9.71
C ALA A 361 -48.37 -17.94 -8.72
N PRO A 362 -48.21 -18.19 -7.39
CA PRO A 362 -48.46 -17.24 -6.31
C PRO A 362 -47.28 -16.29 -5.98
N PRO A 363 -47.50 -15.24 -5.17
CA PRO A 363 -46.51 -14.20 -4.89
C PRO A 363 -45.42 -14.66 -3.90
N VAL A 364 -44.17 -14.33 -4.21
CA VAL A 364 -43.03 -14.47 -3.30
C VAL A 364 -42.89 -13.19 -2.48
N THR A 365 -43.03 -13.34 -1.18
CA THR A 365 -42.74 -12.38 -0.10
C THR A 365 -41.22 -12.13 0.02
N PRO A 366 -40.75 -10.93 0.36
CA PRO A 366 -39.32 -10.65 0.55
C PRO A 366 -38.81 -11.18 1.90
N PRO A 367 -37.55 -11.66 2.01
CA PRO A 367 -36.98 -11.98 3.31
C PRO A 367 -36.54 -10.69 4.03
N ALA A 368 -37.04 -10.58 5.24
CA ALA A 368 -36.63 -9.62 6.26
C ALA A 368 -35.24 -9.95 6.81
N SER A 369 -34.61 -8.89 7.31
CA SER A 369 -33.38 -8.85 8.09
C SER A 369 -33.28 -9.97 9.14
N ALA A 370 -32.17 -10.72 9.12
CA ALA A 370 -31.80 -11.61 10.20
C ALA A 370 -30.84 -10.89 11.16
N SER A 371 -31.39 -10.42 12.28
CA SER A 371 -30.64 -10.06 13.48
C SER A 371 -30.11 -11.33 14.14
N PHE A 372 -28.83 -11.30 14.49
CA PHE A 372 -28.15 -12.27 15.35
C PHE A 372 -28.73 -12.17 16.78
N ILE A 373 -29.40 -13.22 17.26
CA ILE A 373 -29.76 -13.41 18.67
C ILE A 373 -29.12 -14.74 19.12
N PHE A 374 -28.32 -14.68 20.17
CA PHE A 374 -27.73 -15.82 20.87
C PHE A 374 -28.84 -16.72 21.47
N PRO A 375 -28.76 -18.05 21.39
CA PRO A 375 -29.59 -18.90 22.22
C PRO A 375 -28.91 -19.14 23.58
N GLU A 376 -29.63 -18.77 24.65
CA GLU A 376 -29.43 -19.24 26.01
C GLU A 376 -29.66 -20.76 26.08
N GLU A 377 -28.72 -21.47 26.72
CA GLU A 377 -28.90 -22.83 27.22
C GLU A 377 -29.79 -22.78 28.48
N GLU A 378 -30.90 -23.50 28.47
CA GLU A 378 -31.47 -24.06 29.70
C GLU A 378 -31.66 -25.58 29.55
N PRO A 379 -31.42 -26.35 30.64
CA PRO A 379 -31.46 -27.80 30.63
C PRO A 379 -32.87 -28.31 30.92
N ASP A 380 -33.28 -29.40 30.28
CA ASP A 380 -34.50 -30.11 30.65
C ASP A 380 -34.23 -31.59 30.94
N GLU A 381 -34.70 -32.00 32.12
CA GLU A 381 -34.59 -33.32 32.73
C GLU A 381 -35.74 -34.23 32.24
N SER A 382 -35.40 -35.35 31.59
CA SER A 382 -36.02 -36.70 31.71
C SER A 382 -37.55 -36.89 31.48
N PRO A 383 -38.15 -38.12 31.42
CA PRO A 383 -37.60 -39.48 31.50
C PRO A 383 -38.12 -40.51 30.44
N GLU A 384 -37.47 -41.67 30.42
CA GLU A 384 -38.09 -43.03 30.39
C GLU A 384 -38.93 -43.50 29.16
N ALA A 385 -38.32 -44.40 28.37
CA ALA A 385 -39.02 -45.58 27.82
C ALA A 385 -38.00 -46.69 27.48
N ALA A 386 -38.24 -47.87 28.05
CA ALA A 386 -37.43 -49.08 27.95
C ALA A 386 -37.58 -49.79 26.59
N GLU A 387 -36.53 -50.49 26.13
CA GLU A 387 -36.52 -51.96 25.96
C GLU A 387 -35.16 -52.50 25.42
N PRO A 388 -34.86 -53.80 25.59
CA PRO A 388 -33.51 -54.32 25.85
C PRO A 388 -32.97 -55.28 24.77
N VAL A 389 -31.67 -55.24 24.43
CA VAL A 389 -31.02 -56.38 23.73
C VAL A 389 -29.51 -56.53 24.04
N ALA A 390 -29.19 -57.72 24.58
CA ALA A 390 -27.97 -58.53 24.43
C ALA A 390 -26.58 -58.03 24.91
N ALA A 391 -26.27 -58.47 26.13
CA ALA A 391 -25.02 -59.10 26.58
C ALA A 391 -23.82 -59.15 25.61
N ARG A 392 -22.74 -58.46 26.00
CA ARG A 392 -21.36 -58.75 25.58
C ARG A 392 -20.44 -58.64 26.81
N PRO A 393 -19.57 -59.63 27.10
CA PRO A 393 -18.78 -59.66 28.32
C PRO A 393 -17.58 -58.69 28.26
N PRO A 394 -17.22 -57.99 29.36
CA PRO A 394 -15.99 -57.20 29.42
C PRO A 394 -14.79 -58.04 29.88
N ALA A 395 -13.64 -57.75 29.27
CA ALA A 395 -12.32 -58.24 29.66
C ALA A 395 -11.86 -57.60 31.00
N PRO A 396 -10.95 -58.24 31.76
CA PRO A 396 -10.57 -57.81 33.10
C PRO A 396 -9.56 -56.66 33.07
N LEU A 397 -9.82 -55.61 33.86
CA LEU A 397 -8.84 -54.61 34.29
C LEU A 397 -8.06 -55.12 35.51
N PRO A 398 -6.76 -54.78 35.65
CA PRO A 398 -5.92 -55.24 36.74
C PRO A 398 -6.10 -54.44 38.04
N ASP A 399 -5.85 -55.14 39.14
CA ASP A 399 -5.93 -54.73 40.54
C ASP A 399 -5.17 -53.44 40.90
N LEU A 400 -5.85 -52.54 41.61
CA LEU A 400 -5.23 -51.50 42.44
C LEU A 400 -5.52 -51.82 43.93
N PRO A 401 -4.51 -51.75 44.82
CA PRO A 401 -4.66 -52.11 46.23
C PRO A 401 -5.38 -51.03 47.06
N PRO A 402 -6.01 -51.42 48.19
CA PRO A 402 -6.85 -50.52 49.00
C PRO A 402 -6.00 -49.65 49.94
N ALA A 403 -6.18 -48.34 49.83
CA ALA A 403 -5.76 -47.40 50.86
C ALA A 403 -6.93 -47.12 51.80
N THR A 404 -6.65 -47.39 53.07
CA THR A 404 -7.50 -47.35 54.25
C THR A 404 -7.98 -45.94 54.62
N ALA A 405 -9.26 -45.88 55.02
CA ALA A 405 -9.82 -45.13 56.14
C ALA A 405 -9.56 -43.61 56.23
N SER A 406 -10.64 -42.85 56.05
CA SER A 406 -10.92 -41.59 56.75
C SER A 406 -10.77 -41.78 58.28
N PRO A 407 -10.49 -40.72 59.08
CA PRO A 407 -11.63 -39.97 59.60
C PRO A 407 -11.36 -38.48 59.95
N THR A 408 -12.45 -37.68 59.91
CA THR A 408 -12.89 -36.79 61.01
C THR A 408 -12.24 -35.41 61.22
N GLU A 409 -13.13 -34.41 61.06
CA GLU A 409 -13.36 -33.21 61.88
C GLU A 409 -12.50 -31.92 61.76
N ARG A 410 -13.28 -30.84 61.57
CA ARG A 410 -13.36 -29.61 62.37
C ARG A 410 -12.49 -28.40 62.04
N SER A 411 -13.24 -27.31 61.93
CA SER A 411 -13.00 -25.97 62.52
C SER A 411 -12.48 -24.88 61.58
N GLU A 412 -13.45 -24.15 61.03
CA GLU A 412 -13.63 -22.70 61.26
C GLU A 412 -12.91 -22.16 62.51
N PRO A 413 -12.34 -20.94 62.43
CA PRO A 413 -13.16 -19.81 62.90
C PRO A 413 -13.00 -18.49 62.12
N GLU A 414 -14.08 -17.73 62.20
CA GLU A 414 -14.22 -16.27 62.04
C GLU A 414 -13.23 -15.43 62.87
N SER A 415 -12.79 -14.32 62.24
CA SER A 415 -12.66 -12.94 62.78
C SER A 415 -11.66 -12.66 63.92
N PRO A 416 -11.18 -11.40 64.15
CA PRO A 416 -11.75 -10.12 63.69
C PRO A 416 -10.75 -9.06 63.15
N SER A 417 -11.37 -8.09 62.49
CA SER A 417 -10.88 -6.73 62.22
C SER A 417 -10.58 -5.94 63.51
N PRO A 418 -9.61 -5.01 63.49
CA PRO A 418 -9.72 -3.81 64.31
C PRO A 418 -9.47 -2.52 63.51
N GLU A 419 -10.48 -1.65 63.60
CA GLU A 419 -10.43 -0.22 63.92
C GLU A 419 -9.30 0.68 63.40
N ALA A 420 -9.76 1.67 62.64
CA ALA A 420 -9.12 2.97 62.44
C ALA A 420 -8.81 3.72 63.75
N PRO A 421 -7.87 4.67 63.67
CA PRO A 421 -8.13 5.99 64.21
C PRO A 421 -7.85 7.11 63.19
N SER A 422 -8.78 8.05 63.13
CA SER A 422 -8.60 9.39 62.53
C SER A 422 -7.89 10.32 63.51
N ALA A 423 -6.92 11.11 63.02
CA ALA A 423 -6.62 12.52 63.38
C ALA A 423 -5.24 12.91 62.77
N GLN A 424 -5.22 13.69 61.70
CA GLN A 424 -4.97 15.16 61.66
C GLN A 424 -3.49 15.51 61.36
N PRO A 425 -3.22 16.66 60.72
CA PRO A 425 -2.15 16.85 59.74
C PRO A 425 -0.86 17.40 60.38
N LEU A 426 0.28 16.94 59.86
CA LEU A 426 1.58 17.56 60.03
C LEU A 426 2.20 17.70 58.64
N ASP A 427 2.12 18.91 58.11
CA ASP A 427 2.99 19.40 57.05
C ASP A 427 4.39 19.57 57.65
N ASP A 428 5.31 18.66 57.33
CA ASP A 428 6.72 19.00 57.13
C ASP A 428 7.44 17.88 56.35
N ASP A 429 8.43 18.31 55.56
CA ASP A 429 9.44 17.53 54.83
C ASP A 429 9.05 16.89 53.48
N ASN A 430 9.05 17.78 52.50
CA ASN A 430 9.29 17.54 51.08
C ASN A 430 10.75 17.08 50.83
N ASP A 431 11.05 15.82 51.11
CA ASP A 431 12.30 15.15 50.72
C ASP A 431 11.99 13.81 50.06
N ASP A 432 11.52 13.85 48.81
CA ASP A 432 11.65 12.76 47.83
C ASP A 432 11.44 13.33 46.41
N GLU A 433 12.15 14.42 46.09
CA GLU A 433 12.36 14.75 44.67
C GLU A 433 13.49 13.87 44.12
N PRO A 434 13.23 13.03 43.11
CA PRO A 434 14.23 12.12 42.59
C PRO A 434 15.38 12.89 41.93
N LEU A 435 16.61 12.46 42.18
CA LEU A 435 17.89 13.06 41.74
C LEU A 435 17.93 13.57 40.29
N TRP A 436 17.16 12.98 39.38
CA TRP A 436 17.06 13.43 37.98
C TRP A 436 16.37 14.79 37.81
N LYS A 437 15.50 15.21 38.73
CA LYS A 437 14.88 16.55 38.73
C LYS A 437 15.88 17.66 39.09
N HIS A 438 16.90 17.36 39.89
CA HIS A 438 18.00 18.30 40.14
C HIS A 438 18.88 18.50 38.90
N LEU A 439 19.14 17.43 38.13
CA LEU A 439 19.89 17.48 36.87
C LEU A 439 19.18 18.27 35.76
N VAL A 440 17.85 18.27 35.73
CA VAL A 440 17.08 19.08 34.77
C VAL A 440 17.05 20.55 35.20
N ARG A 441 17.11 20.84 36.51
CA ARG A 441 17.12 22.21 37.05
C ARG A 441 18.49 22.88 36.95
N GLU A 442 19.58 22.15 37.17
CA GLU A 442 20.94 22.64 36.90
C GLU A 442 21.18 22.93 35.42
N ARG A 443 20.47 22.23 34.50
CA ARG A 443 20.54 22.52 33.06
C ARG A 443 19.73 23.75 32.62
N ALA A 444 18.82 24.24 33.45
CA ALA A 444 17.94 25.36 33.12
C ALA A 444 18.50 26.73 33.56
N ASP A 445 19.49 26.76 34.46
CA ASP A 445 20.10 28.00 34.96
C ASP A 445 21.42 28.38 34.27
N ASP A 446 21.91 27.59 33.31
CA ASP A 446 23.06 27.97 32.48
C ASP A 446 22.61 28.84 31.30
N THR A 447 22.67 30.15 31.52
CA THR A 447 22.45 31.18 30.49
C THR A 447 23.57 31.11 29.44
N PRO A 448 23.31 30.78 28.16
CA PRO A 448 24.36 30.75 27.16
C PRO A 448 24.64 32.17 26.65
N LEU A 449 25.84 32.67 26.94
CA LEU A 449 26.50 33.67 26.09
C LEU A 449 26.69 33.07 24.68
N PRO A 450 26.63 33.87 23.61
CA PRO A 450 26.65 33.36 22.24
C PRO A 450 28.04 32.79 21.87
N PRO A 451 28.16 31.51 21.47
CA PRO A 451 29.34 31.04 20.76
C PRO A 451 29.20 31.29 19.25
N THR A 452 30.25 31.86 18.70
CA THR A 452 30.61 31.90 17.28
C THR A 452 30.37 30.57 16.56
N PRO A 453 29.91 30.57 15.29
CA PRO A 453 29.69 29.33 14.54
C PRO A 453 31.04 28.74 14.12
N ALA A 454 31.41 27.62 14.73
CA ALA A 454 32.31 26.65 14.12
C ALA A 454 31.42 25.57 13.48
N SER A 455 31.46 25.52 12.15
CA SER A 455 30.80 24.54 11.31
C SER A 455 31.56 23.22 11.38
N ASP A 456 30.94 22.14 11.88
CA ASP A 456 31.49 20.78 11.83
C ASP A 456 30.36 19.72 11.79
N ASP A 457 29.31 19.98 11.01
CA ASP A 457 28.31 18.98 10.58
C ASP A 457 28.12 19.13 9.05
N GLU A 458 29.18 18.90 8.27
CA GLU A 458 29.04 18.74 6.82
C GLU A 458 28.66 17.31 6.50
N GLU A 459 27.39 17.08 6.16
CA GLU A 459 26.95 15.86 5.49
C GLU A 459 27.86 15.58 4.28
N PRO A 460 28.24 14.32 4.03
CA PRO A 460 29.19 14.00 2.97
C PRO A 460 28.64 14.44 1.62
N LEU A 461 29.48 15.11 0.82
CA LEU A 461 29.10 15.85 -0.40
C LEU A 461 28.28 15.02 -1.40
N TRP A 462 28.46 13.69 -1.45
CA TRP A 462 27.68 12.80 -2.31
C TRP A 462 26.20 12.74 -1.94
N LYS A 463 25.86 12.91 -0.65
CA LYS A 463 24.47 12.94 -0.15
C LYS A 463 23.74 14.20 -0.62
N ARG A 464 24.47 15.32 -0.77
CA ARG A 464 23.98 16.58 -1.36
C ARG A 464 23.89 16.51 -2.89
N PHE A 465 24.68 15.64 -3.52
CA PHE A 465 24.72 15.50 -4.98
C PHE A 465 23.66 14.54 -5.53
N ALA A 466 23.29 13.49 -4.79
CA ALA A 466 22.11 12.68 -5.08
C ALA A 466 20.81 13.52 -5.09
N GLN A 467 20.84 14.70 -4.46
CA GLN A 467 19.76 15.69 -4.36
C GLN A 467 19.84 16.82 -5.41
N SER A 468 20.75 16.74 -6.39
CA SER A 468 20.97 17.84 -7.35
C SER A 468 20.63 17.43 -8.80
N ASP A 469 19.78 18.24 -9.45
CA ASP A 469 19.23 18.15 -10.83
C ASP A 469 20.23 18.00 -12.00
N LEU A 470 21.54 17.89 -11.72
CA LEU A 470 22.58 17.80 -12.74
C LEU A 470 22.65 16.42 -13.41
N ALA A 471 22.26 15.36 -12.70
CA ALA A 471 22.32 13.98 -13.21
C ALA A 471 21.33 13.70 -14.36
N ALA A 472 20.24 14.47 -14.47
CA ALA A 472 19.23 14.33 -15.51
C ALA A 472 19.65 14.90 -16.88
N LYS A 473 20.75 15.67 -16.96
CA LYS A 473 21.24 16.33 -18.19
C LYS A 473 22.38 15.60 -18.90
N LEU A 474 22.82 14.44 -18.41
CA LEU A 474 23.90 13.69 -19.05
C LEU A 474 23.39 12.77 -20.17
N PRO A 475 24.08 12.69 -21.33
CA PRO A 475 23.69 11.81 -22.43
C PRO A 475 23.79 10.34 -22.03
N SER A 476 22.84 9.52 -22.53
CA SER A 476 22.81 8.07 -22.28
C SER A 476 24.08 7.38 -22.78
N PRO A 477 24.62 6.39 -22.04
CA PRO A 477 25.83 5.69 -22.45
C PRO A 477 25.61 4.88 -23.74
N PRO A 478 26.64 4.72 -24.59
CA PRO A 478 26.54 3.93 -25.82
C PRO A 478 26.29 2.44 -25.53
N PRO A 479 25.56 1.72 -26.41
CA PRO A 479 25.18 0.33 -26.18
C PRO A 479 26.38 -0.62 -26.10
N LEU A 480 26.32 -1.53 -25.13
CA LEU A 480 27.28 -2.61 -24.88
C LEU A 480 27.26 -3.61 -26.06
N SER A 481 28.28 -3.60 -26.92
CA SER A 481 28.50 -4.67 -27.91
C SER A 481 29.97 -4.85 -28.23
N ALA A 482 30.61 -5.81 -27.54
CA ALA A 482 31.63 -6.73 -28.08
C ALA A 482 32.11 -7.67 -26.94
N PRO A 483 32.11 -9.00 -27.12
CA PRO A 483 32.82 -9.90 -26.23
C PRO A 483 34.32 -9.85 -26.58
N VAL A 484 35.10 -9.14 -25.76
CA VAL A 484 36.55 -9.28 -25.73
C VAL A 484 36.85 -10.46 -24.79
N GLY A 485 37.53 -11.47 -25.29
CA GLY A 485 37.82 -12.70 -24.55
C GLY A 485 38.61 -12.45 -23.26
N GLU A 486 38.10 -13.00 -22.17
CA GLU A 486 38.81 -13.35 -20.94
C GLU A 486 39.96 -14.33 -21.29
N THR A 487 41.12 -14.40 -20.67
CA THR A 487 41.48 -14.30 -19.27
C THR A 487 42.97 -13.94 -19.25
N GLY A 488 43.30 -12.76 -18.76
CA GLY A 488 44.65 -12.40 -18.43
C GLY A 488 44.54 -11.30 -17.41
N GLU A 489 44.86 -11.61 -16.15
CA GLU A 489 45.13 -10.63 -15.11
C GLU A 489 46.20 -9.67 -15.66
N SER A 490 45.75 -8.65 -16.38
CA SER A 490 46.65 -7.72 -16.99
C SER A 490 47.20 -6.88 -15.84
N PRO A 491 48.53 -6.72 -15.71
CA PRO A 491 49.13 -5.85 -14.69
C PRO A 491 48.60 -4.40 -14.77
N ALA A 492 47.96 -4.04 -15.89
CA ALA A 492 47.22 -2.81 -16.07
C ALA A 492 45.99 -2.66 -15.14
N LEU A 493 45.24 -3.73 -14.87
CA LEU A 493 44.07 -3.65 -13.99
C LEU A 493 44.49 -3.48 -12.53
N ASP A 494 45.46 -4.24 -12.04
CA ASP A 494 45.99 -4.09 -10.68
C ASP A 494 46.49 -2.66 -10.41
N THR A 495 47.15 -2.07 -11.41
CA THR A 495 47.65 -0.70 -11.34
C THR A 495 46.50 0.32 -11.33
N LEU A 496 45.45 0.08 -12.11
CA LEU A 496 44.26 0.94 -12.16
C LEU A 496 43.45 0.87 -10.86
N GLU A 497 43.23 -0.33 -10.32
CA GLU A 497 42.54 -0.52 -9.05
C GLU A 497 43.27 0.14 -7.89
N THR A 498 44.58 -0.08 -7.78
CA THR A 498 45.39 0.54 -6.71
C THR A 498 45.32 2.07 -6.80
N ARG A 499 45.24 2.61 -8.02
CA ARG A 499 45.15 4.05 -8.24
C ARG A 499 43.78 4.62 -7.87
N VAL A 500 42.69 3.99 -8.31
CA VAL A 500 41.32 4.50 -8.16
C VAL A 500 40.70 4.13 -6.81
N LEU A 501 40.97 2.94 -6.29
CA LEU A 501 40.33 2.40 -5.09
C LEU A 501 41.29 2.27 -3.89
N GLY A 502 42.59 2.53 -4.08
CA GLY A 502 43.61 2.48 -3.03
C GLY A 502 44.15 1.07 -2.74
N ASP A 503 44.99 1.00 -1.71
CA ASP A 503 45.57 -0.26 -1.23
C ASP A 503 44.46 -1.16 -0.65
N GLY A 504 44.46 -2.45 -1.02
CA GLY A 504 43.41 -3.39 -0.62
C GLY A 504 42.24 -3.53 -1.61
N ALA A 505 42.21 -2.74 -2.70
CA ALA A 505 41.23 -2.90 -3.77
C ALA A 505 41.26 -4.32 -4.39
N ARG A 506 42.45 -4.89 -4.53
CA ARG A 506 42.65 -6.25 -5.07
C ARG A 506 41.97 -7.33 -4.24
N GLU A 507 41.97 -7.17 -2.90
CA GLU A 507 41.35 -8.13 -1.98
C GLU A 507 39.82 -8.08 -2.04
N ARG A 508 39.25 -6.90 -2.39
CA ARG A 508 37.80 -6.68 -2.52
C ARG A 508 37.26 -6.84 -3.95
N ARG A 509 38.13 -7.10 -4.94
CA ARG A 509 37.76 -7.20 -6.37
C ARG A 509 36.62 -8.18 -6.59
N ASP A 510 36.75 -9.40 -6.07
CA ASP A 510 35.76 -10.46 -6.30
C ASP A 510 34.39 -10.07 -5.71
N THR A 511 34.40 -9.42 -4.54
CA THR A 511 33.19 -8.88 -3.90
C THR A 511 32.56 -7.78 -4.76
N PHE A 512 33.35 -6.79 -5.22
CA PHE A 512 32.83 -5.70 -6.05
C PHE A 512 32.28 -6.22 -7.39
N VAL A 513 33.03 -7.09 -8.07
CA VAL A 513 32.60 -7.65 -9.36
C VAL A 513 31.31 -8.46 -9.19
N THR A 514 31.20 -9.27 -8.13
CA THR A 514 30.03 -10.11 -7.88
C THR A 514 28.81 -9.28 -7.46
N GLU A 515 28.97 -8.38 -6.50
CA GLU A 515 27.84 -7.68 -5.87
C GLU A 515 27.44 -6.39 -6.58
N LEU A 516 28.38 -5.68 -7.20
CA LEU A 516 28.11 -4.38 -7.83
C LEU A 516 27.97 -4.46 -9.35
N PHE A 517 28.54 -5.50 -9.98
CA PHE A 517 28.60 -5.63 -11.45
C PHE A 517 28.01 -6.95 -11.98
N ASP A 518 27.20 -7.65 -11.17
CA ASP A 518 26.57 -8.94 -11.51
C ASP A 518 27.55 -9.99 -12.05
N GLY A 519 28.78 -10.00 -11.52
CA GLY A 519 29.83 -10.90 -11.95
C GLY A 519 30.52 -10.51 -13.26
N SER A 520 30.38 -9.27 -13.75
CA SER A 520 31.00 -8.79 -15.00
C SER A 520 32.33 -8.06 -14.77
N PRO A 521 33.50 -8.72 -14.98
CA PRO A 521 34.80 -8.09 -14.73
C PRO A 521 35.10 -6.98 -15.75
N SER A 522 34.53 -7.09 -16.95
CA SER A 522 34.69 -6.11 -18.03
C SER A 522 33.94 -4.80 -17.74
N ALA A 523 32.76 -4.88 -17.12
CA ALA A 523 32.00 -3.70 -16.68
C ALA A 523 32.72 -2.98 -15.54
N TYR A 524 33.24 -3.74 -14.58
CA TYR A 524 34.06 -3.23 -13.49
C TYR A 524 35.31 -2.50 -13.99
N HIS A 525 36.12 -3.13 -14.86
CA HIS A 525 37.32 -2.50 -15.43
C HIS A 525 36.99 -1.21 -16.19
N ARG A 526 35.93 -1.22 -17.01
CA ARG A 526 35.52 -0.04 -17.78
C ARG A 526 35.08 1.10 -16.88
N THR A 527 34.35 0.79 -15.83
CA THR A 527 33.85 1.79 -14.86
C THR A 527 35.03 2.44 -14.15
N LEU A 528 36.01 1.66 -13.69
CA LEU A 528 37.24 2.21 -13.09
C LEU A 528 38.05 3.08 -14.06
N ASP A 529 38.18 2.67 -15.32
CA ASP A 529 38.89 3.47 -16.34
C ASP A 529 38.17 4.81 -16.62
N ARG A 530 36.84 4.83 -16.57
CA ARG A 530 36.06 6.07 -16.69
C ARG A 530 36.20 6.95 -15.45
N ILE A 531 36.19 6.36 -14.26
CA ILE A 531 36.38 7.10 -13.00
C ILE A 531 37.78 7.73 -12.95
N ASP A 532 38.85 7.00 -13.30
CA ASP A 532 40.24 7.52 -13.32
C ASP A 532 40.40 8.75 -14.23
N ARG A 533 39.69 8.73 -15.37
CA ARG A 533 39.71 9.81 -16.36
C ARG A 533 38.82 11.01 -16.02
N SER A 534 37.90 10.86 -15.08
CA SER A 534 36.99 11.94 -14.71
C SER A 534 37.74 13.08 -14.03
N ALA A 535 37.29 14.31 -14.28
CA ALA A 535 38.01 15.51 -13.88
C ALA A 535 37.84 15.83 -12.39
N ASN A 536 36.73 15.37 -11.79
CA ASN A 536 36.36 15.65 -10.41
C ASN A 536 35.42 14.56 -9.88
N TYR A 537 35.27 14.54 -8.55
CA TYR A 537 34.40 13.59 -7.85
C TYR A 537 32.95 13.64 -8.34
N THR A 538 32.44 14.84 -8.67
CA THR A 538 31.10 15.02 -9.24
C THR A 538 30.85 14.20 -10.52
N GLU A 539 31.79 14.23 -11.46
CA GLU A 539 31.70 13.42 -12.68
C GLU A 539 31.81 11.92 -12.38
N ALA A 540 32.66 11.54 -11.42
CA ALA A 540 32.76 10.15 -10.94
C ALA A 540 31.45 9.65 -10.32
N THR A 541 30.77 10.44 -9.49
CA THR A 541 29.46 10.07 -8.91
C THR A 541 28.39 9.87 -10.00
N GLY A 542 28.45 10.67 -11.07
CA GLY A 542 27.60 10.48 -12.26
C GLY A 542 27.83 9.12 -12.93
N ILE A 543 29.10 8.72 -13.08
CA ILE A 543 29.49 7.41 -13.62
C ILE A 543 29.01 6.28 -12.69
N ILE A 544 29.21 6.39 -11.38
CA ILE A 544 28.74 5.42 -10.39
C ILE A 544 27.22 5.23 -10.47
N SER A 545 26.48 6.33 -10.57
CA SER A 545 25.02 6.29 -10.66
C SER A 545 24.54 5.62 -11.94
N SER A 546 25.17 5.90 -13.09
CA SER A 546 24.77 5.31 -14.38
C SER A 546 25.22 3.86 -14.53
N ASP A 547 26.47 3.56 -14.19
CA ASP A 547 27.15 2.31 -14.54
C ASP A 547 27.02 1.25 -13.45
N ILE A 548 26.74 1.63 -12.19
CA ILE A 548 26.56 0.69 -11.08
C ILE A 548 25.09 0.67 -10.66
N LEU A 549 24.58 1.77 -10.10
CA LEU A 549 23.25 1.79 -9.49
C LEU A 549 22.14 1.54 -10.51
N ARG A 550 22.21 2.20 -11.67
CA ARG A 550 21.16 2.07 -12.70
C ARG A 550 21.33 0.84 -13.59
N ALA A 551 22.57 0.52 -13.98
CA ALA A 551 22.82 -0.60 -14.90
C ALA A 551 22.66 -1.97 -14.21
N HIS A 552 23.07 -2.09 -12.94
CA HIS A 552 23.07 -3.34 -12.18
C HIS A 552 22.02 -3.37 -11.05
N SER A 553 21.19 -2.33 -10.91
CA SER A 553 20.13 -2.25 -9.88
C SER A 553 20.63 -2.48 -8.45
N VAL A 554 21.87 -2.07 -8.17
CA VAL A 554 22.53 -2.24 -6.88
C VAL A 554 21.91 -1.30 -5.85
N ASN A 555 21.63 -1.81 -4.65
CA ASN A 555 21.16 -0.99 -3.54
C ASN A 555 22.31 -0.08 -3.04
N PRO A 556 22.12 1.26 -2.98
CA PRO A 556 23.19 2.18 -2.61
C PRO A 556 23.69 2.02 -1.16
N TYR A 557 22.97 1.28 -0.32
CA TYR A 557 23.27 1.08 1.09
C TYR A 557 23.95 -0.25 1.40
N THR A 558 24.35 -1.04 0.40
CA THR A 558 25.14 -2.25 0.67
C THR A 558 26.52 -1.88 1.16
N GLU A 559 27.09 -2.71 2.03
CA GLU A 559 28.44 -2.50 2.57
C GLU A 559 29.47 -2.37 1.44
N SER A 560 29.38 -3.22 0.41
CA SER A 560 30.23 -3.17 -0.78
C SER A 560 30.09 -1.86 -1.56
N MET A 561 28.87 -1.29 -1.66
CA MET A 561 28.67 -0.02 -2.37
C MET A 561 29.24 1.16 -1.58
N VAL A 562 29.01 1.21 -0.27
CA VAL A 562 29.59 2.24 0.61
C VAL A 562 31.12 2.17 0.54
N ALA A 563 31.68 0.97 0.70
CA ALA A 563 33.11 0.75 0.67
C ALA A 563 33.75 1.04 -0.70
N PHE A 564 32.98 1.00 -1.80
CA PHE A 564 33.39 1.42 -3.14
C PHE A 564 33.36 2.95 -3.29
N ILE A 565 32.28 3.60 -2.84
CA ILE A 565 32.12 5.06 -2.89
C ILE A 565 33.20 5.75 -2.06
N ASP A 566 33.46 5.26 -0.85
CA ASP A 566 34.49 5.81 0.05
C ASP A 566 35.88 5.74 -0.59
N ALA A 567 36.22 4.60 -1.20
CA ALA A 567 37.48 4.41 -1.91
C ALA A 567 37.64 5.37 -3.11
N VAL A 568 36.56 5.62 -3.87
CA VAL A 568 36.57 6.59 -4.97
C VAL A 568 36.71 8.02 -4.43
N GLN A 569 36.05 8.35 -3.33
CA GLN A 569 36.18 9.67 -2.70
C GLN A 569 37.61 9.93 -2.24
N ASP A 570 38.23 8.96 -1.54
CA ASP A 570 39.62 9.00 -1.11
C ASP A 570 40.61 9.17 -2.28
N HIS A 571 40.28 8.68 -3.47
CA HIS A 571 41.09 8.92 -4.67
C HIS A 571 41.06 10.38 -5.11
N PHE A 572 39.88 11.01 -5.12
CA PHE A 572 39.75 12.42 -5.51
C PHE A 572 40.30 13.37 -4.46
N ASP A 573 40.21 13.03 -3.18
CA ASP A 573 40.77 13.85 -2.10
C ASP A 573 42.31 13.86 -2.11
N ARG A 574 42.96 12.82 -2.67
CA ARG A 574 44.43 12.72 -2.81
C ARG A 574 44.99 13.38 -4.07
N ARG A 575 44.15 13.69 -5.06
CA ARG A 575 44.55 14.18 -6.38
C ARG A 575 44.59 15.70 -6.44
#